data_AF-A0A1E3A9C6-F1
#
_entry.id   AF-A0A1E3A9C6-F1
#
_cell.length_a   1.000
_cell.length_b   1.000
_cell.length_c   1.000
_cell.angle_alpha   90.00
_cell.angle_beta   90.00
_cell.angle_gamma   90.00
#
_symmetry.space_group_name_H-M   'P 1'
#
loop_
_entity.id
_entity.type
_entity.pdbx_description
1 polymer ?
#
loop_
_entity_poly.entity_id
_entity_poly.type
_entity_poly.pdbx_seq_one_letter_code
_entity_poly.pdbx_strand_id
1 'polypeptide(L)' 'MEYTFKITISACAHHTWQGVLQTETGSHPFMNELELLDAISNQMYLEDMEVFS' A
#
# COMPACT_ATOMS: atom_id res chain seq x y z
N MET A 1 -13.52 -2.50 -10.92
CA MET A 1 -12.41 -3.47 -10.82
C MET A 1 -12.14 -3.71 -9.36
N GLU A 2 -11.77 -4.93 -8.99
CA GLU A 2 -11.42 -5.28 -7.61
C GLU A 2 -9.89 -5.41 -7.56
N TYR A 3 -9.26 -4.73 -6.59
CA TYR A 3 -7.82 -4.75 -6.40
C TYR A 3 -7.51 -5.52 -5.12
N THR A 4 -6.58 -6.47 -5.22
CA THR A 4 -6.13 -7.27 -4.08
C THR A 4 -4.71 -6.87 -3.71
N PHE A 5 -4.53 -6.39 -2.48
CA PHE A 5 -3.23 -5.99 -1.95
C PHE A 5 -2.69 -7.02 -0.98
N LYS A 6 -1.37 -7.27 -1.03
CA LYS A 6 -0.68 -8.10 -0.06
C LYS A 6 0.07 -7.23 0.94
N ILE A 7 -0.30 -7.35 2.21
CA ILE A 7 0.24 -6.52 3.29
C ILE A 7 0.93 -7.41 4.31
N THR A 8 2.16 -7.05 4.69
CA THR A 8 2.86 -7.66 5.83
C THR A 8 2.84 -6.68 7.00
N ILE A 9 2.10 -7.01 8.05
CA ILE A 9 2.02 -6.19 9.27
C ILE A 9 3.12 -6.62 10.25
N SER A 10 3.89 -5.64 10.73
CA SER A 10 4.94 -5.83 11.73
C SER A 10 4.67 -4.90 12.91
N ALA A 11 3.82 -5.30 13.85
CA ALA A 11 3.44 -4.47 15.01
C ALA A 11 4.55 -4.39 16.09
N CYS A 12 5.74 -3.91 15.71
CA CYS A 12 6.91 -3.85 16.58
C CYS A 12 6.87 -2.70 17.61
N ALA A 13 6.02 -1.70 17.39
CA ALA A 13 5.80 -0.55 18.28
C ALA A 13 4.33 -0.50 18.69
N HIS A 14 4.10 -0.41 20.01
CA HIS A 14 2.78 -0.43 20.65
C HIS A 14 1.68 0.27 19.83
N HIS A 15 0.69 -0.51 19.38
CA HIS A 15 -0.55 -0.04 18.75
C HIS A 15 -0.42 0.72 17.43
N THR A 16 0.72 0.62 16.76
CA THR A 16 0.86 1.14 15.39
C THR A 16 0.57 0.02 14.38
N TRP A 17 -0.05 0.36 13.26
CA TRP A 17 -0.14 -0.51 12.09
C TRP A 17 1.00 -0.11 11.17
N GLN A 18 2.16 -0.70 11.39
CA GLN A 18 3.33 -0.53 10.55
C GLN A 18 3.64 -1.83 9.82
N GLY A 19 4.31 -1.71 8.68
CA GLY A 19 4.58 -2.84 7.83
C GLY A 19 5.01 -2.45 6.44
N VAL A 20 4.79 -3.38 5.51
CA VAL A 20 5.13 -3.21 4.09
C VAL A 20 3.94 -3.65 3.25
N LEU A 21 3.50 -2.77 2.36
CA LEU A 21 2.59 -3.06 1.26
C LEU A 21 3.42 -3.58 0.07
N GLN A 22 3.06 -4.76 -0.44
CA GLN A 22 3.64 -5.30 -1.67
C GLN A 22 2.73 -4.94 -2.85
N THR A 23 3.27 -4.20 -3.81
CA THR A 23 2.65 -3.85 -5.09
C THR A 23 3.41 -4.49 -6.24
N GLU A 24 2.86 -4.44 -7.46
CA GLU A 24 3.61 -4.87 -8.66
C GLU A 24 4.82 -3.98 -8.94
N THR A 25 4.73 -2.70 -8.56
CA THR A 25 5.76 -1.68 -8.74
C THR A 25 6.87 -1.75 -7.67
N GLY A 26 6.63 -2.42 -6.55
CA GLY A 26 7.64 -2.60 -5.50
C GLY A 26 7.09 -2.84 -4.11
N SER A 27 7.86 -2.43 -3.10
CA SER A 27 7.51 -2.56 -1.68
C SER A 27 7.46 -1.19 -1.03
N HIS A 28 6.30 -0.84 -0.45
CA HIS A 28 6.04 0.44 0.17
C HIS A 28 5.92 0.27 1.68
N PRO A 29 6.90 0.75 2.48
CA PRO A 29 6.78 0.72 3.93
C PRO A 29 5.76 1.76 4.41
N PHE A 30 5.02 1.42 5.46
CA PHE A 30 4.08 2.32 6.14
C PHE A 30 4.25 2.20 7.66
N MET A 31 4.03 3.29 8.38
CA MET A 31 4.18 3.37 9.84
C MET A 31 2.85 3.48 10.58
N ASN A 32 1.78 3.81 9.87
CA ASN A 32 0.43 3.95 10.40
C ASN A 32 -0.63 3.70 9.30
N GLU A 33 -1.90 3.66 9.69
CA GLU A 33 -3.04 3.44 8.80
C GLU A 33 -3.15 4.50 7.69
N LEU A 34 -2.88 5.78 7.99
CA LEU A 34 -3.00 6.85 7.01
C LEU A 34 -1.96 6.69 5.89
N GLU A 35 -0.72 6.34 6.24
CA GLU A 35 0.33 6.05 5.26
C GLU A 35 -0.01 4.83 4.39
N LEU A 36 -0.63 3.80 4.97
CA LEU A 36 -1.09 2.64 4.19
C LEU A 36 -2.16 3.04 3.17
N LEU A 37 -3.14 3.84 3.57
CA LEU A 37 -4.21 4.30 2.68
C LEU A 37 -3.68 5.20 1.56
N ASP A 38 -2.72 6.07 1.86
CA ASP A 38 -2.06 6.90 0.84
C ASP A 38 -1.30 6.05 -0.18
N ALA A 39 -0.55 5.04 0.28
CA ALA A 39 0.17 4.13 -0.60
C ALA A 39 -0.78 3.33 -1.52
N ILE A 40 -1.90 2.84 -0.99
CA ILE A 40 -2.94 2.14 -1.78
C ILE A 40 -3.55 3.07 -2.82
N SER A 41 -3.91 4.30 -2.41
CA SER A 41 -4.48 5.32 -3.28
C SER A 41 -3.55 5.64 -4.45
N ASN A 42 -2.27 5.89 -4.16
CA ASN A 42 -1.25 6.18 -5.18
C ASN A 42 -1.08 5.02 -6.17
N GLN A 43 -1.11 3.76 -5.70
CA GLN A 43 -1.03 2.60 -6.59
C GLN A 43 -2.24 2.52 -7.53
N MET A 44 -3.46 2.73 -7.03
CA MET A 44 -4.67 2.72 -7.87
C MET A 44 -4.64 3.82 -8.94
N TYR A 45 -4.14 5.02 -8.60
CA TYR A 45 -4.00 6.11 -9.57
C TYR A 45 -2.96 5.83 -10.67
N LEU A 46 -1.85 5.15 -10.32
CA LEU A 46 -0.84 4.77 -11.31
C LEU A 46 -1.35 3.70 -12.27
N GLU A 47 -2.05 2.69 -11.75
CA GLU A 47 -2.64 1.62 -12.57
C GLU A 47 -3.74 2.17 -13.50
N ASP A 48 -4.58 3.09 -13.01
CA ASP A 48 -5.58 3.76 -13.86
C ASP A 48 -4.89 4.57 -14.98
N MET A 49 -3.74 5.22 -14.74
CA MET A 49 -3.02 5.93 -15.81
C MET A 49 -2.38 4.99 -16.85
N GLU A 50 -1.82 3.85 -16.44
CA GLU A 50 -1.23 2.88 -17.38
C GLU A 50 -2.29 2.24 -18.31
N VAL A 51 -3.55 2.10 -17.85
CA VAL A 51 -4.65 1.61 -18.68
C VAL A 51 -4.99 2.56 -19.83
N PHE A 52 -4.63 3.84 -19.75
CA PHE A 52 -4.88 4.85 -20.79
C PHE A 52 -3.66 5.19 -21.67
N SER A 53 -2.52 4.51 -21.49
CA SER A 53 -1.29 4.67 -22.31
C SER A 53 -1.11 3.55 -23.33
#